data_AF-A0A9E5RTG3-F1
#
_entry.id   AF-A0A9E5RTG3-F1
#
_cell.length_a   1.000
_cell.length_b   1.000
_cell.length_c   1.000
_cell.angle_alpha   90.00
_cell.angle_beta   90.00
_cell.angle_gamma   90.00
#
_symmetry.space_group_name_H-M   'P 1'
#
loop_
_entity.id
_entity.type
_entity.pdbx_description
1 polymer ?
#
loop_
_entity_poly.entity_id
_entity_poly.type
_entity_poly.pdbx_seq_one_letter_code
_entity_poly.pdbx_strand_id
1 'polypeptide(L)'
;MVLGLALLDRAAVMDTVTSKTILEAVQRRAVQRWGDANWRAELARATVEILRQTTDPEATYENRRRQLYRVFEVWSCTLETAIALVAAVGCKFQMSCTKIEIEEF
;
A
#
# COMPACT_ATOMS: atom_id res chain seq x y z
N MET A 1 11.02 -26.37 -42.99
CA MET A 1 11.83 -25.19 -42.61
C MET A 1 10.91 -24.22 -41.89
N VAL A 2 11.23 -23.99 -40.61
CA VAL A 2 10.79 -22.92 -39.70
C VAL A 2 9.29 -22.76 -39.45
N LEU A 3 8.85 -23.35 -38.32
CA LEU A 3 7.67 -22.92 -37.57
C LEU A 3 7.79 -21.41 -37.30
N GLY A 4 6.83 -20.64 -37.79
CA GLY A 4 6.61 -19.27 -37.34
C GLY A 4 6.20 -19.28 -35.87
N LEU A 5 7.17 -19.17 -34.98
CA LEU A 5 6.96 -18.78 -33.59
C LEU A 5 6.26 -17.42 -33.62
N ALA A 6 4.93 -17.44 -33.49
CA ALA A 6 4.21 -16.35 -32.87
C ALA A 6 4.66 -16.33 -31.39
N LEU A 7 5.87 -15.79 -31.17
CA LEU A 7 6.24 -15.12 -29.94
C LEU A 7 5.26 -13.97 -29.82
N LEU A 8 4.07 -14.29 -29.29
CA LEU A 8 3.23 -13.35 -28.61
C LEU A 8 4.13 -12.70 -27.58
N ASP A 9 4.57 -11.51 -27.95
CA ASP A 9 5.13 -10.47 -27.13
C ASP A 9 4.07 -10.16 -26.04
N ARG A 10 3.95 -11.10 -25.10
CA ARG A 10 3.59 -10.80 -23.72
C ARG A 10 4.81 -10.06 -23.19
N ALA A 11 4.99 -8.83 -23.68
CA ALA A 11 5.53 -7.76 -22.88
C ALA A 11 4.78 -7.89 -21.56
N ALA A 12 5.45 -8.49 -20.59
CA ALA A 12 5.03 -8.44 -19.22
C ALA A 12 4.91 -6.95 -18.95
N VAL A 13 3.67 -6.44 -18.98
CA VAL A 13 3.36 -5.20 -18.31
C VAL A 13 3.72 -5.53 -16.87
N MET A 14 4.98 -5.24 -16.55
CA MET A 14 5.50 -5.35 -15.21
C MET A 14 4.75 -4.24 -14.51
N ASP A 15 3.57 -4.58 -13.98
CA ASP A 15 2.70 -3.66 -13.26
C ASP A 15 3.61 -2.97 -12.27
N THR A 16 3.94 -1.72 -12.56
CA THR A 16 4.86 -0.97 -11.72
C THR A 16 4.11 -0.81 -10.42
N VAL A 17 4.53 -1.53 -9.39
CA VAL A 17 3.89 -1.47 -8.08
C VAL A 17 4.18 -0.08 -7.54
N THR A 18 3.24 0.83 -7.78
CA THR A 18 3.30 2.19 -7.29
C THR A 18 2.62 2.28 -5.93
N SER A 19 2.92 3.34 -5.17
CA SER A 19 2.22 3.66 -3.93
C SER A 19 0.69 3.68 -4.13
N LYS A 20 0.22 4.18 -5.28
CA LYS A 20 -1.19 4.20 -5.64
C LYS A 20 -1.80 2.80 -5.68
N THR A 21 -1.16 1.86 -6.38
CA THR A 21 -1.63 0.47 -6.50
C THR A 21 -1.78 -0.20 -5.14
N ILE A 22 -0.81 0.01 -4.24
CA ILE A 22 -0.85 -0.51 -2.86
C ILE A 22 -2.04 0.08 -2.10
N LEU A 23 -2.21 1.40 -2.17
CA LEU A 23 -3.28 2.11 -1.48
C LEU A 23 -4.67 1.74 -2.00
N GLU A 24 -4.83 1.50 -3.30
CA GLU A 24 -6.10 1.03 -3.88
C GLU A 24 -6.47 -0.36 -3.36
N ALA A 25 -5.47 -1.25 -3.22
CA ALA A 25 -5.68 -2.57 -2.64
C ALA A 25 -6.05 -2.49 -1.15
N VAL A 26 -5.40 -1.60 -0.39
CA VAL A 26 -5.74 -1.32 1.01
C VAL A 26 -7.17 -0.79 1.11
N GLN A 27 -7.52 0.23 0.33
CA GLN A 27 -8.86 0.83 0.35
C GLN A 27 -9.91 -0.22 0.03
N ARG A 28 -9.73 -1.04 -1.01
CA ARG A 28 -10.68 -2.09 -1.38
C ARG A 28 -10.95 -3.05 -0.22
N ARG A 29 -9.90 -3.50 0.47
CA ARG A 29 -10.04 -4.39 1.64
C ARG A 29 -10.66 -3.67 2.83
N ALA A 30 -10.31 -2.42 3.07
CA ALA A 30 -10.89 -1.61 4.13
C ALA A 30 -12.40 -1.39 3.92
N VAL A 31 -12.81 -1.08 2.68
CA VAL A 31 -14.23 -0.96 2.28
C VAL A 31 -14.97 -2.28 2.43
N GLN A 32 -14.37 -3.41 2.02
CA GLN A 32 -14.97 -4.74 2.23
C GLN A 32 -15.16 -5.07 3.71
N ARG A 33 -14.23 -4.64 4.57
CA ARG A 33 -14.24 -4.96 6.01
C ARG A 33 -15.17 -4.06 6.82
N TRP A 34 -15.19 -2.76 6.53
CA TRP A 34 -15.84 -1.75 7.37
C TRP A 34 -16.94 -0.95 6.65
N GLY A 35 -17.15 -1.18 5.36
CA GLY A 35 -18.12 -0.46 4.53
C GLY A 35 -17.59 0.87 4.00
N ASP A 36 -18.18 1.35 2.92
CA ASP A 36 -17.72 2.53 2.17
C ASP A 36 -17.80 3.84 2.98
N ALA A 37 -18.78 3.96 3.87
CA ALA A 37 -18.94 5.16 4.70
C ALA A 37 -17.90 5.29 5.83
N ASN A 38 -17.39 4.15 6.34
CA ASN A 38 -16.64 4.13 7.60
C ASN A 38 -15.18 3.70 7.44
N TRP A 39 -14.79 3.14 6.29
CA TRP A 39 -13.47 2.52 6.13
C TRP A 39 -12.30 3.44 6.50
N ARG A 40 -12.37 4.74 6.21
CA ARG A 40 -11.27 5.69 6.51
C ARG A 40 -11.05 5.84 8.02
N ALA A 41 -12.14 5.95 8.79
CA ALA A 41 -12.05 6.13 10.23
C ALA A 41 -11.55 4.85 10.91
N GLU A 42 -12.10 3.70 10.53
CA GLU A 42 -11.70 2.40 11.09
C GLU A 42 -10.27 2.02 10.69
N LEU A 43 -9.88 2.25 9.42
CA LEU A 43 -8.52 2.04 8.97
C LEU A 43 -7.54 2.90 9.77
N ALA A 44 -7.85 4.19 9.95
CA ALA A 44 -6.96 5.07 10.71
C ALA A 44 -6.81 4.64 12.18
N ARG A 45 -7.88 4.18 12.84
CA ARG A 45 -7.77 3.62 14.20
C ARG A 45 -6.93 2.35 14.23
N ALA A 46 -7.18 1.42 13.31
CA ALA A 46 -6.44 0.18 13.22
C ALA A 46 -4.95 0.42 12.91
N THR A 47 -4.63 1.34 12.01
CA THR A 47 -3.25 1.71 11.69
C THR A 47 -2.55 2.36 12.87
N VAL A 48 -3.22 3.22 13.64
CA VAL A 48 -2.63 3.79 14.87
C VAL A 48 -2.30 2.70 15.87
N GLU A 49 -3.17 1.70 16.06
CA GLU A 49 -2.87 0.59 16.95
C GLU A 49 -1.64 -0.22 16.49
N ILE A 50 -1.49 -0.46 15.19
CA ILE A 50 -0.27 -1.07 14.62
C ILE A 50 0.96 -0.21 14.90
N LEU A 51 0.88 1.11 14.70
CA LEU A 51 2.02 2.01 14.92
C LEU A 51 2.45 2.03 16.39
N ARG A 52 1.50 2.05 17.33
CA ARG A 52 1.77 2.00 18.78
C ARG A 52 2.55 0.75 19.20
N GLN A 53 2.28 -0.36 18.54
CA GLN A 53 2.92 -1.64 18.83
C GLN A 53 4.28 -1.82 18.14
N THR A 54 4.62 -0.98 17.17
CA THR A 54 5.78 -1.20 16.29
C THR A 54 6.79 -0.06 16.28
N THR A 55 6.37 1.15 15.92
CA THR A 55 7.30 2.24 15.58
C THR A 55 7.03 3.55 16.33
N ASP A 56 5.81 3.79 16.81
CA ASP A 56 5.43 5.04 17.49
C ASP A 56 4.44 4.78 18.63
N PRO A 57 4.91 4.49 19.86
CA PRO A 57 4.07 4.22 21.03
C PRO A 57 3.09 5.35 21.40
N GLU A 58 3.44 6.59 21.04
CA GLU A 58 2.66 7.81 21.31
C GLU A 58 1.68 8.14 20.18
N ALA A 59 1.58 7.29 19.15
CA ALA A 59 0.61 7.47 18.08
C ALA A 59 -0.82 7.46 18.67
N THR A 60 -1.60 8.48 18.32
CA THR A 60 -3.02 8.57 18.67
C THR A 60 -3.84 8.79 17.42
N TYR A 61 -5.14 8.47 17.50
CA TYR A 61 -6.03 8.71 16.37
C TYR A 61 -6.04 10.20 15.97
N GLU A 62 -6.14 11.10 16.93
CA GLU A 62 -6.21 12.55 16.64
C GLU A 62 -4.91 13.09 16.01
N ASN A 63 -3.73 12.64 16.46
CA ASN A 63 -2.47 13.12 15.90
C ASN A 63 -2.15 12.55 14.50
N ARG A 64 -2.57 11.30 14.19
CA ARG A 64 -2.28 10.66 12.90
C ARG A 64 -3.40 10.78 11.87
N ARG A 65 -4.65 11.04 12.26
CA ARG A 65 -5.83 11.04 11.35
C ARG A 65 -5.60 11.87 10.10
N ARG A 66 -5.16 13.12 10.24
CA ARG A 66 -4.98 14.03 9.11
C ARG A 66 -3.96 13.50 8.11
N GLN A 67 -2.86 12.94 8.60
CA GLN A 67 -1.82 12.34 7.76
C GLN A 67 -2.36 11.12 7.02
N LEU A 68 -3.04 10.21 7.73
CA LEU A 68 -3.58 8.98 7.16
C LEU A 68 -4.68 9.26 6.12
N TYR A 69 -5.50 10.29 6.31
CA TYR A 69 -6.50 10.69 5.31
C TYR A 69 -5.85 11.25 4.06
N ARG A 70 -4.84 12.13 4.24
CA ARG A 70 -4.12 12.74 3.13
C ARG A 70 -3.47 11.71 2.21
N VAL A 71 -2.98 10.59 2.75
CA VAL A 71 -2.39 9.49 1.96
C VAL A 71 -3.32 9.03 0.82
N PHE A 72 -4.62 8.93 1.08
CA PHE A 72 -5.61 8.51 0.07
C PHE A 72 -6.11 9.66 -0.81
N GLU A 73 -5.83 10.91 -0.46
CA GLU A 73 -6.10 12.07 -1.30
C GLU A 73 -4.99 12.26 -2.34
N VAL A 74 -3.73 12.11 -1.92
CA VAL A 74 -2.56 12.28 -2.79
C VAL A 74 -2.05 10.96 -3.39
N TRP A 75 -2.65 9.83 -3.01
CA TRP A 75 -2.25 8.49 -3.43
C TRP A 75 -0.76 8.18 -3.23
N SER A 76 -0.21 8.66 -2.11
CA SER A 76 1.21 8.58 -1.81
C SER A 76 1.45 8.44 -0.32
N CYS A 77 2.46 7.65 0.04
CA CYS A 77 2.87 7.41 1.41
C CYS A 77 4.32 6.90 1.46
N THR A 78 4.90 6.93 2.66
CA THR A 78 6.19 6.26 2.92
C THR A 78 5.98 4.74 2.98
N LEU A 79 7.07 3.98 2.76
CA LEU A 79 7.05 2.52 2.85
C LEU A 79 6.54 2.04 4.23
N GLU A 80 7.00 2.66 5.31
CA GLU A 80 6.54 2.33 6.67
C GLU A 80 5.04 2.52 6.84
N THR A 81 4.50 3.63 6.30
CA THR A 81 3.06 3.90 6.33
C THR A 81 2.30 2.84 5.52
N ALA A 82 2.81 2.45 4.35
CA ALA A 82 2.21 1.39 3.54
C ALA A 82 2.18 0.04 4.30
N ILE A 83 3.26 -0.33 4.98
CA ILE A 83 3.34 -1.55 5.78
C ILE A 83 2.29 -1.52 6.90
N ALA A 84 2.19 -0.40 7.64
CA ALA A 84 1.22 -0.26 8.72
C ALA A 84 -0.24 -0.29 8.22
N LEU A 85 -0.53 0.34 7.09
CA LEU A 85 -1.85 0.31 6.43
C LEU A 85 -2.23 -1.10 5.97
N VAL A 86 -1.28 -1.83 5.39
CA VAL A 86 -1.50 -3.22 4.95
C VAL A 86 -1.71 -4.15 6.13
N ALA A 87 -0.95 -3.98 7.22
CA ALA A 87 -1.16 -4.72 8.46
C ALA A 87 -2.53 -4.42 9.08
N ALA A 88 -2.98 -3.16 9.06
CA ALA A 88 -4.27 -2.74 9.60
C ALA A 88 -5.46 -3.42 8.91
N VAL A 89 -5.36 -3.71 7.61
CA VAL A 89 -6.38 -4.49 6.87
C VAL A 89 -6.17 -6.01 6.99
N GLY A 90 -5.32 -6.48 7.89
CA GLY A 90 -5.09 -7.90 8.16
C GLY A 90 -4.22 -8.60 7.11
N CYS A 91 -3.41 -7.86 6.38
CA CYS A 91 -2.54 -8.39 5.33
C CYS A 91 -1.07 -8.26 5.71
N LYS A 92 -0.22 -9.10 5.12
CA LYS A 92 1.23 -8.99 5.22
C LYS A 92 1.76 -8.22 4.01
N PHE A 93 2.59 -7.22 4.24
CA PHE A 93 3.33 -6.55 3.17
C PHE A 93 4.48 -7.45 2.72
N GLN A 94 4.55 -7.76 1.43
CA GLN A 94 5.64 -8.52 0.82
C GLN A 94 6.11 -7.81 -0.44
N MET A 95 7.42 -7.62 -0.55
CA MET A 95 8.06 -7.02 -1.72
C MET A 95 9.28 -7.86 -2.09
N SER A 96 9.37 -8.23 -3.35
CA SER A 96 10.54 -8.86 -3.96
C SER A 96 11.21 -7.83 -4.87
N CYS A 97 12.41 -7.39 -4.50
CA CYS A 97 13.18 -6.47 -5.32
C CYS A 97 13.79 -7.24 -6.49
N THR A 98 13.34 -6.95 -7.73
CA THR A 98 13.86 -7.59 -8.94
C THR A 98 15.02 -6.83 -9.58
N LYS A 99 15.22 -5.56 -9.19
CA LYS A 99 16.30 -4.70 -9.68
C LYS A 99 16.60 -3.59 -8.68
N ILE A 100 17.88 -3.29 -8.44
CA ILE A 100 18.33 -2.13 -7.65
C ILE A 100 19.26 -1.33 -8.56
N GLU A 101 18.90 -0.08 -8.81
CA GLU A 101 19.74 0.87 -9.55
C GLU A 101 19.97 2.08 -8.64
N ILE A 102 21.23 2.46 -8.49
CA ILE A 102 21.65 3.63 -7.74
C ILE A 102 22.29 4.55 -8.77
N GLU A 103 21.69 5.72 -8.98
CA GLU A 103 22.22 6.75 -9.87
C GLU A 103 22.84 7.85 -9.01
N GLU A 104 24.09 8.20 -9.30
CA GLU A 104 24.75 9.37 -8.71
C GLU A 104 24.31 10.63 -9.45
N PHE A 105 24.07 11.72 -8.70
CA PHE A 105 23.66 13.01 -9.25
C PHE A 105 24.82 13.76 -9.92
#